data_AF-A0A431VWI4-F1
#
_entry.id   AF-A0A431VWI4-F1
#
_cell.length_a   1.000
_cell.length_b   1.000
_cell.length_c   1.000
_cell.angle_alpha   90.00
_cell.angle_beta   90.00
_cell.angle_gamma   90.00
#
_symmetry.space_group_name_H-M   'P 1'
#
loop_
_entity.id
_entity.type
_entity.pdbx_description
1 polymer ?
#
loop_
_entity_poly.entity_id
_entity_poly.type
_entity_poly.pdbx_seq_one_letter_code
_entity_poly.pdbx_strand_id
1 'polypeptide(L)'
;MYMVQTLPTVYVDNNTGMTLANITITFDGSEAKEPTFKKIKSGERVSMALYNKFVGKRDVYMKYYNEKLRITERQVIFEGLDSTFLGTMGTILVEVKSKQKDGRFLLDITKNFTL
;
A
#
# COMPACT_ATOMS: atom_id res chain seq x y z
N MET A 1 16.00 -14.56 23.94
CA MET A 1 15.70 -14.79 22.51
C MET A 1 15.14 -13.50 21.95
N TYR A 2 15.92 -12.75 21.17
CA TYR A 2 15.44 -11.51 20.55
C TYR A 2 14.47 -11.90 19.43
N MET A 3 13.18 -11.61 19.62
CA MET A 3 12.18 -11.81 18.56
C MET A 3 12.40 -10.74 17.49
N VAL A 4 12.78 -11.17 16.29
CA VAL A 4 12.80 -10.30 15.11
C VAL A 4 11.36 -10.05 14.70
N GLN A 5 10.82 -8.87 15.03
CA GLN A 5 9.54 -8.42 14.51
C GLN A 5 9.72 -8.06 13.04
N THR A 6 9.29 -8.91 12.11
CA THR A 6 9.22 -8.56 10.70
C THR A 6 7.98 -7.70 10.47
N LEU A 7 8.21 -6.42 10.16
CA LEU A 7 7.12 -5.53 9.79
C LEU A 7 6.58 -5.96 8.40
N PRO A 8 5.25 -5.97 8.21
CA PRO A 8 4.67 -6.27 6.91
C PRO A 8 5.17 -5.25 5.90
N THR A 9 5.61 -5.73 4.74
CA THR A 9 6.14 -4.87 3.68
C THR A 9 5.15 -4.80 2.54
N VAL A 10 4.85 -3.59 2.09
CA VAL A 10 4.04 -3.33 0.91
C VAL A 10 4.97 -2.95 -0.23
N TYR A 11 4.96 -3.76 -1.29
CA TYR A 11 5.55 -3.44 -2.58
C TYR A 11 4.49 -2.82 -3.49
N VAL A 12 4.88 -1.80 -4.23
CA VAL A 12 4.03 -1.15 -5.23
C VAL A 12 4.75 -1.17 -6.57
N ASP A 13 4.17 -1.85 -7.53
CA ASP A 13 4.62 -1.91 -8.92
C ASP A 13 3.85 -0.93 -9.75
N ASN A 14 4.58 -0.06 -10.44
CA ASN A 14 3.97 0.78 -11.45
C ASN A 14 4.09 0.14 -12.83
N ASN A 15 3.10 -0.69 -13.18
CA ASN A 15 2.99 -1.31 -14.50
C ASN A 15 2.25 -0.41 -15.50
N THR A 16 1.94 0.83 -15.13
CA THR A 16 1.37 1.82 -16.04
C THR A 16 2.47 2.44 -16.90
N GLY A 17 2.10 2.99 -18.07
CA GLY A 17 3.02 3.78 -18.91
C GLY A 17 3.30 5.20 -18.41
N MET A 18 2.94 5.56 -17.17
CA MET A 18 3.09 6.91 -16.64
C MET A 18 3.77 6.91 -15.26
N THR A 19 4.25 8.07 -14.80
CA THR A 19 4.79 8.20 -13.44
C THR A 19 3.63 8.39 -12.45
N LEU A 20 3.57 7.55 -11.41
CA LEU A 20 2.65 7.74 -10.30
C LEU A 20 3.23 8.75 -9.32
N ALA A 21 2.38 9.61 -8.74
CA ALA A 21 2.81 10.63 -7.80
C ALA A 21 1.97 10.60 -6.53
N ASN A 22 2.62 10.86 -5.39
CA ASN A 22 2.00 10.94 -4.06
C ASN A 22 1.12 9.72 -3.74
N ILE A 23 1.66 8.52 -3.93
CA ILE A 23 1.00 7.28 -3.51
C ILE A 23 1.28 7.07 -2.03
N THR A 24 0.22 7.04 -1.23
CA THR A 24 0.30 6.91 0.22
C THR A 24 -0.24 5.55 0.64
N ILE A 25 0.46 4.86 1.54
CA ILE A 25 -0.03 3.63 2.16
C ILE A 25 -0.35 3.93 3.61
N THR A 26 -1.54 3.54 4.08
CA THR A 26 -2.02 3.94 5.41
C THR A 26 -3.09 3.00 5.93
N PHE A 27 -3.43 3.11 7.21
CA PHE A 27 -4.52 2.40 7.87
C PHE A 27 -5.19 3.35 8.87
N ASP A 28 -6.46 3.09 9.21
CA ASP A 28 -7.20 3.95 10.12
C ASP A 28 -6.61 3.93 11.54
N GLY A 29 -6.51 5.12 12.15
CA GLY A 29 -5.95 5.29 13.50
C GLY A 29 -4.41 5.38 13.55
N SER A 30 -3.73 5.50 12.41
CA SER A 30 -2.31 5.86 12.39
C SER A 30 -2.10 7.31 12.85
N GLU A 31 -1.49 7.50 14.01
CA GLU A 31 -1.03 8.83 14.47
C GLU A 31 0.30 9.27 13.83
N ALA A 32 0.98 8.33 13.17
CA ALA A 32 2.22 8.61 12.46
C ALA A 32 1.93 9.29 11.11
N LYS A 33 2.89 10.10 10.65
CA LYS A 33 2.89 10.71 9.32
C LYS A 33 2.68 9.63 8.25
N GLU A 34 1.68 9.82 7.40
CA GLU A 34 1.34 8.83 6.38
C GLU A 34 2.50 8.62 5.39
N PRO A 35 3.07 7.40 5.31
CA PRO A 35 4.21 7.15 4.44
C PRO A 35 3.76 7.28 2.98
N THR A 36 4.51 8.08 2.21
CA THR A 36 4.12 8.51 0.87
C THR A 36 5.29 8.38 -0.10
N PHE A 37 5.09 7.63 -1.17
CA PHE A 37 5.98 7.62 -2.33
C PHE A 37 5.71 8.86 -3.18
N LYS A 38 6.70 9.75 -3.27
CA LYS A 38 6.55 11.01 -4.02
C LYS A 38 6.43 10.78 -5.52
N LYS A 39 7.21 9.85 -6.07
CA LYS A 39 7.22 9.47 -7.48
C LYS A 39 7.55 7.98 -7.60
N ILE A 40 6.86 7.30 -8.52
CA ILE A 40 7.15 5.93 -8.93
C ILE A 40 7.13 5.92 -10.46
N LYS A 41 8.26 5.69 -11.11
CA LYS A 41 8.41 5.69 -12.58
C LYS A 41 7.74 4.46 -13.19
N SER A 42 7.43 4.51 -14.48
CA SER A 42 6.92 3.37 -15.24
C SER A 42 7.92 2.20 -15.14
N GLY A 43 7.43 1.02 -14.80
CA GLY A 43 8.23 -0.20 -14.59
C GLY A 43 9.01 -0.25 -13.27
N GLU A 44 8.87 0.75 -12.39
CA GLU A 44 9.54 0.77 -11.09
C GLU A 44 8.73 0.03 -10.02
N ARG A 45 9.44 -0.72 -9.18
CA ARG A 45 8.94 -1.32 -7.94
C ARG A 45 9.52 -0.55 -6.75
N VAL A 46 8.65 -0.06 -5.88
CA VAL A 46 9.04 0.56 -4.60
C VAL A 46 8.48 -0.25 -3.44
N SER A 47 9.03 -0.09 -2.25
CA SER A 47 8.55 -0.81 -1.06
C SER A 47 8.58 0.05 0.19
N MET A 48 7.68 -0.24 1.13
CA MET A 48 7.74 0.31 2.48
C MET A 48 7.32 -0.72 3.51
N ALA A 49 7.95 -0.67 4.68
CA ALA A 49 7.51 -1.42 5.85
C ALA A 49 6.38 -0.65 6.56
N LEU A 50 5.33 -1.36 6.95
CA LEU A 50 4.23 -0.82 7.74
C LEU A 50 4.52 -1.02 9.23
N TYR A 51 4.60 0.08 9.97
CA TYR A 51 4.72 0.02 11.42
C TYR A 51 3.35 -0.31 12.03
N ASN A 52 3.22 -1.51 12.62
CA ASN A 52 1.93 -2.06 13.04
C ASN A 52 1.73 -2.09 14.57
N LYS A 53 2.28 -1.13 15.32
CA LYS A 53 1.99 -1.02 16.76
C LYS A 53 0.65 -0.36 17.02
N PHE A 54 -0.42 -1.09 16.72
CA PHE A 54 -1.80 -0.69 17.02
C PHE A 54 -2.58 -1.85 17.62
N VAL A 55 -3.69 -1.53 18.31
CA VAL A 55 -4.60 -2.52 18.90
C VAL A 55 -5.76 -2.78 17.95
N GLY A 56 -6.09 -4.06 17.76
CA GLY A 56 -7.18 -4.52 16.90
C GLY A 56 -6.75 -4.77 15.45
N LYS A 57 -7.75 -5.11 14.63
CA LYS A 57 -7.59 -5.33 13.19
C LYS A 57 -7.86 -4.04 12.43
N ARG A 58 -7.02 -3.73 11.45
CA ARG A 58 -7.15 -2.56 10.57
C ARG A 58 -6.96 -2.97 9.13
N ASP A 59 -7.72 -2.35 8.25
CA ASP A 59 -7.47 -2.49 6.83
C ASP A 59 -6.35 -1.53 6.42
N VAL A 60 -5.57 -1.94 5.43
CA VAL A 60 -4.53 -1.14 4.80
C VAL A 60 -5.07 -0.62 3.48
N TYR A 61 -4.76 0.63 3.19
CA TYR A 61 -5.26 1.34 2.04
C TYR A 61 -4.14 1.98 1.25
N MET A 62 -4.31 1.97 -0.08
CA MET A 62 -3.59 2.86 -0.97
C MET A 62 -4.44 4.11 -1.21
N LYS A 63 -3.89 5.27 -0.86
CA LYS A 63 -4.48 6.59 -1.12
C LYS A 63 -3.73 7.31 -2.24
N TYR A 64 -4.48 8.00 -3.09
CA TYR A 64 -3.94 8.84 -4.16
C TYR A 64 -4.96 9.90 -4.56
N TYR A 65 -4.49 11.01 -5.14
CA TYR A 65 -5.39 12.04 -5.66
C TYR A 65 -5.87 11.68 -7.07
N ASN A 66 -7.19 11.65 -7.25
CA ASN A 66 -7.81 11.51 -8.55
C ASN A 66 -8.11 12.90 -9.13
N GLU A 67 -7.29 13.35 -10.07
CA GLU A 67 -7.43 14.65 -10.73
C GLU A 67 -8.74 14.81 -11.53
N LYS A 68 -9.30 13.72 -12.05
CA LYS A 68 -10.54 13.76 -12.84
C LYS A 68 -11.75 14.03 -11.97
N LEU A 69 -11.82 13.37 -10.82
CA LEU A 69 -12.91 13.51 -9.85
C LEU A 69 -12.65 14.59 -8.78
N ARG A 70 -11.41 15.09 -8.70
CA ARG A 70 -10.93 16.05 -7.69
C ARG A 70 -11.10 15.56 -6.25
N ILE A 71 -10.97 14.26 -6.02
CA ILE A 71 -11.07 13.63 -4.70
C ILE A 71 -9.81 12.83 -4.37
N THR A 72 -9.60 12.57 -3.08
CA THR A 72 -8.63 11.54 -2.65
C THR A 72 -9.31 10.19 -2.70
N GLU A 73 -8.88 9.36 -3.64
CA GLU A 73 -9.30 7.96 -3.72
C GLU A 73 -8.60 7.15 -2.63
N ARG A 74 -9.32 6.15 -2.12
CA ARG A 74 -8.84 5.24 -1.09
C ARG A 74 -9.27 3.83 -1.46
N GLN A 75 -8.30 2.99 -1.82
CA GLN A 75 -8.54 1.60 -2.20
C GLN A 75 -7.96 0.67 -1.13
N VAL A 76 -8.76 -0.28 -0.65
CA VAL A 76 -8.29 -1.32 0.29
C VAL A 76 -7.28 -2.20 -0.43
N ILE A 77 -6.10 -2.40 0.17
CA ILE A 77 -5.06 -3.30 -0.34
C ILE A 77 -4.78 -4.48 0.56
N PHE A 78 -5.21 -4.43 1.81
CA PHE A 78 -5.15 -5.56 2.72
C PHE A 78 -6.23 -5.39 3.79
N GLU A 79 -6.83 -6.51 4.19
CA GLU A 79 -7.88 -6.51 5.21
C GLU A 79 -7.38 -7.20 6.46
N GLY A 80 -7.69 -6.63 7.61
CA GLY A 80 -7.41 -7.27 8.90
C GLY A 80 -5.92 -7.38 9.26
N LEU A 81 -5.11 -6.38 8.93
CA LEU A 81 -3.76 -6.22 9.49
C LEU A 81 -3.88 -6.11 11.01
N ASP A 82 -3.10 -6.90 11.74
CA ASP A 82 -3.03 -6.83 13.20
C ASP A 82 -1.59 -6.78 13.71
N SER A 83 -1.43 -6.65 15.02
CA SER A 83 -0.13 -6.59 15.70
C SER A 83 0.47 -7.97 15.98
N THR A 84 -0.17 -9.06 15.55
CA THR A 84 0.32 -10.43 15.79
C THR A 84 1.36 -10.85 14.76
N PHE A 85 2.21 -11.81 15.13
CA PHE A 85 3.22 -12.39 14.23
C PHE A 85 2.58 -13.05 12.99
N LEU A 86 1.37 -13.60 13.11
CA LEU A 86 0.66 -14.23 11.99
C LEU A 86 -0.05 -13.22 11.09
N GLY A 87 -0.51 -12.08 11.65
CA GLY A 87 -1.03 -10.95 10.86
C GLY A 87 0.05 -10.10 10.18
N THR A 88 1.34 -10.46 10.35
CA THR A 88 2.51 -9.73 9.84
C THR A 88 3.34 -10.49 8.81
N MET A 89 3.06 -11.77 8.52
CA MET A 89 3.84 -12.57 7.56
C MET A 89 3.58 -12.24 6.08
N GLY A 90 2.62 -11.36 5.78
CA GLY A 90 2.25 -11.07 4.40
C GLY A 90 3.02 -9.90 3.83
N THR A 91 4.03 -10.16 3.02
CA THR A 91 4.42 -9.20 1.99
C THR A 91 3.21 -8.96 1.08
N ILE A 92 2.81 -7.70 0.90
CA ILE A 92 1.71 -7.32 0.02
C ILE A 92 2.33 -6.76 -1.26
N LEU A 93 2.01 -7.33 -2.41
CA LEU A 93 2.34 -6.74 -3.70
C LEU A 93 1.10 -6.08 -4.28
N VAL A 94 1.20 -4.78 -4.55
CA VAL A 94 0.20 -3.98 -5.24
C VAL A 94 0.70 -3.64 -6.62
N GLU A 95 0.07 -4.19 -7.66
CA GLU A 95 0.41 -3.90 -9.04
C GLU A 95 -0.58 -2.90 -9.64
N VAL A 96 -0.10 -1.70 -9.93
CA VAL A 96 -0.89 -0.66 -10.61
C VAL A 96 -0.83 -0.95 -12.11
N LYS A 97 -1.85 -1.63 -12.65
CA LYS A 97 -1.87 -2.08 -14.05
C LYS A 97 -2.19 -0.97 -15.03
N SER A 98 -3.17 -0.13 -14.72
CA SER A 98 -3.60 0.98 -15.59
C SER A 98 -4.37 2.07 -14.84
N LYS A 99 -4.60 3.20 -15.50
CA LYS A 99 -5.50 4.27 -15.04
C LYS A 99 -6.74 4.30 -15.92
N GLN A 100 -7.90 4.14 -15.31
CA GLN A 100 -9.20 4.17 -15.96
C GLN A 100 -9.57 5.59 -16.42
N LYS A 101 -10.61 5.69 -17.26
CA LYS A 101 -11.07 6.98 -17.83
C LYS A 101 -11.53 7.97 -16.77
N ASP A 102 -12.11 7.48 -15.68
CA ASP A 102 -12.55 8.26 -14.52
C ASP A 102 -11.40 8.64 -13.57
N GLY A 103 -10.17 8.24 -13.90
CA GLY A 103 -8.96 8.53 -13.13
C GLY A 103 -8.63 7.53 -12.03
N ARG A 104 -9.44 6.48 -11.83
CA ARG A 104 -9.14 5.42 -10.86
C ARG A 104 -8.05 4.48 -11.35
N PHE A 105 -7.22 4.00 -10.44
CA PHE A 105 -6.25 2.96 -10.75
C PHE A 105 -6.89 1.57 -10.71
N LEU A 106 -6.57 0.75 -11.71
CA LEU A 106 -6.81 -0.69 -11.69
C LEU A 106 -5.65 -1.37 -10.96
N LEU A 107 -5.95 -2.10 -9.89
CA LEU A 107 -4.97 -2.73 -9.02
C LEU A 107 -5.14 -4.25 -9.04
N ASP A 108 -4.03 -4.97 -9.17
CA ASP A 108 -3.95 -6.39 -8.80
C ASP A 108 -3.17 -6.52 -7.50
N ILE A 109 -3.66 -7.37 -6.60
CA ILE A 109 -3.17 -7.41 -5.21
C ILE A 109 -2.84 -8.85 -4.85
N THR A 110 -1.57 -9.10 -4.58
CA THR A 110 -1.08 -10.42 -4.14
C THR A 110 -0.70 -10.34 -2.66
N LYS A 111 -1.41 -11.12 -1.83
CA LYS A 111 -1.12 -11.30 -0.41
C LYS A 111 -0.08 -12.42 -0.25
N ASN A 112 0.83 -12.32 0.72
CA ASN A 112 1.92 -13.28 0.95
C ASN A 112 2.84 -13.43 -0.27
N PHE A 113 3.12 -12.33 -0.95
CA PHE A 113 4.02 -12.31 -2.09
C PHE A 113 5.41 -12.79 -1.70
N THR A 114 5.97 -13.71 -2.49
CA THR A 114 7.34 -14.21 -2.32
C THR A 114 8.20 -13.63 -3.43
N LEU A 115 9.35 -13.07 -3.07
CA LEU A 115 10.30 -12.46 -4.01
C LEU A 115 10.99 -13.49 -4.91
#